data_AF-A0A2J6GYE5-F1
#
_entry.id   AF-A0A2J6GYE5-F1
#
_cell.length_a   1.000
_cell.length_b   1.000
_cell.length_c   1.000
_cell.angle_alpha   90.00
_cell.angle_beta   90.00
_cell.angle_gamma   90.00
#
_symmetry.space_group_name_H-M   'P 1'
#
loop_
_entity.id
_entity.type
_entity.pdbx_description
1 polymer ?
#
loop_
_entity_poly.entity_id
_entity_poly.type
_entity_poly.pdbx_seq_one_letter_code
_entity_poly.pdbx_strand_id
1 'polypeptide(L)'
;MVADIFNYGTSFLNPAFKWLAPILFLVAFILFYVGNKKYGGELKTAINWLLVSAGCGVAAFLFRVLADIGLLNFKWGESLFFLLFAVMNLLVAWKFLKIIEGVKA
;
A
#
# COMPACT_ATOMS: atom_id res chain seq x y z
N MET A 1 -2.52 31.25 -2.73
CA MET A 1 -2.60 29.83 -2.31
C MET A 1 -1.20 29.26 -2.52
N VAL A 2 -0.39 29.21 -1.46
CA VAL A 2 0.97 28.65 -1.55
C VAL A 2 0.78 27.14 -1.63
N ALA A 3 1.40 26.48 -2.61
CA ALA A 3 1.42 25.03 -2.66
C ALA A 3 2.02 24.50 -1.34
N ASP A 4 1.21 23.83 -0.53
CA ASP A 4 1.60 23.24 0.77
C ASP A 4 2.70 22.17 0.64
N ILE A 5 3.13 21.89 -0.60
CA ILE A 5 4.30 21.07 -0.92
C ILE A 5 5.57 21.58 -0.22
N PHE A 6 5.66 22.88 0.13
CA PHE A 6 6.84 23.45 0.80
C PHE A 6 6.54 24.20 2.11
N ASN A 7 5.28 24.40 2.49
CA ASN A 7 4.92 25.14 3.72
C ASN A 7 4.87 24.20 4.94
N TYR A 8 6.05 23.75 5.38
CA TYR A 8 6.22 22.80 6.48
C TYR A 8 6.63 23.48 7.79
N GLY A 9 5.71 24.19 8.42
CA GLY A 9 5.93 24.74 9.76
C GLY A 9 5.90 23.71 10.91
N THR A 10 5.70 22.40 10.66
CA THR A 10 5.21 21.48 11.70
C THR A 10 6.04 20.23 12.02
N SER A 11 6.90 19.68 11.14
CA SER A 11 7.88 18.61 11.51
C SER A 11 8.74 18.16 10.32
N PHE A 12 10.04 17.90 10.52
CA PHE A 12 10.94 17.32 9.49
C PHE A 12 10.55 15.90 9.06
N LEU A 13 9.82 15.16 9.91
CA LEU A 13 9.41 13.78 9.64
C LEU A 13 8.37 13.70 8.50
N ASN A 14 7.61 14.77 8.28
CA ASN A 14 6.54 14.78 7.28
C ASN A 14 7.08 14.62 5.84
N PRO A 15 8.07 15.41 5.38
CA PRO A 15 8.68 15.18 4.07
C PRO A 15 9.42 13.84 3.98
N ALA A 16 10.07 13.37 5.04
CA ALA A 16 10.74 12.08 5.04
C ALA A 16 9.76 10.92 4.79
N PHE A 17 8.62 10.89 5.49
CA PHE A 17 7.61 9.84 5.30
C PHE A 17 6.88 9.95 3.96
N LYS A 18 6.73 11.16 3.40
CA LYS A 18 6.18 11.34 2.04
C LYS A 18 7.02 10.65 0.98
N TRP A 19 8.34 10.62 1.11
CA TRP A 19 9.20 9.92 0.13
C TRP A 19 9.47 8.46 0.48
N LEU A 20 9.50 8.12 1.76
CA LEU A 20 9.77 6.74 2.18
C LEU A 20 8.63 5.78 1.85
N ALA A 21 7.37 6.20 2.08
CA ALA A 21 6.20 5.36 1.84
C ALA A 21 6.09 4.83 0.39
N PRO A 22 6.19 5.64 -0.68
CA PRO A 22 6.10 5.14 -2.06
C PRO A 22 7.25 4.23 -2.43
N ILE A 23 8.46 4.48 -1.91
CA ILE A 23 9.63 3.61 -2.14
C ILE A 23 9.36 2.22 -1.55
N LEU A 24 8.84 2.16 -0.31
CA LEU A 24 8.51 0.89 0.33
C LEU A 24 7.39 0.15 -0.40
N PHE A 25 6.35 0.85 -0.87
CA PHE A 25 5.29 0.22 -1.67
C PHE A 25 5.80 -0.32 -3.00
N LEU A 26 6.70 0.42 -3.68
CA LEU A 26 7.32 -0.05 -4.93
C LEU A 26 8.19 -1.29 -4.71
N VAL A 27 9.01 -1.29 -3.66
CA VAL A 27 9.84 -2.45 -3.29
C VAL A 27 8.95 -3.65 -2.94
N ALA A 28 7.89 -3.46 -2.16
CA ALA A 28 6.93 -4.51 -1.84
C ALA A 28 6.27 -5.06 -3.10
N PHE A 29 5.84 -4.20 -4.02
CA PHE A 29 5.24 -4.61 -5.29
C PHE A 29 6.19 -5.48 -6.11
N ILE A 30 7.46 -5.07 -6.24
CA ILE A 30 8.48 -5.85 -6.95
C ILE A 30 8.66 -7.23 -6.30
N LEU A 31 8.81 -7.29 -4.98
CA LEU A 31 8.99 -8.54 -4.25
C LEU A 31 7.77 -9.47 -4.41
N PHE A 32 6.55 -8.94 -4.32
CA PHE A 32 5.35 -9.74 -4.53
C PHE A 32 5.20 -10.18 -5.99
N TYR A 33 5.61 -9.37 -6.96
CA TYR A 33 5.60 -9.74 -8.37
C TYR A 33 6.56 -10.90 -8.67
N VAL A 34 7.77 -10.83 -8.10
CA VAL A 34 8.74 -11.94 -8.17
C VAL A 34 8.19 -13.18 -7.48
N GLY A 35 7.60 -13.04 -6.29
CA GLY A 35 6.96 -14.14 -5.57
C GLY A 35 5.83 -14.80 -6.37
N ASN A 36 4.99 -14.01 -7.04
CA ASN A 36 3.88 -14.49 -7.86
C ASN A 36 4.36 -15.36 -9.05
N LYS A 37 5.52 -15.03 -9.62
CA LYS A 37 6.14 -15.85 -10.67
C LYS A 37 6.75 -17.15 -10.14
N LYS A 38 7.20 -17.16 -8.88
CA LYS A 38 7.93 -18.28 -8.28
C LYS A 38 7.02 -19.32 -7.63
N TYR A 39 5.90 -18.90 -7.03
CA TYR A 39 5.03 -19.76 -6.25
C TYR A 39 3.73 -20.12 -7.01
N GLY A 40 3.21 -21.33 -6.76
CA GLY A 40 1.94 -21.84 -7.28
C GLY A 40 0.90 -22.04 -6.18
N GLY A 41 -0.28 -22.54 -6.58
CA GLY A 41 -1.35 -22.94 -5.65
C GLY A 41 -1.89 -21.80 -4.78
N GLU A 42 -2.31 -22.13 -3.54
CA GLU A 42 -2.87 -21.17 -2.59
C GLU A 42 -1.88 -20.06 -2.20
N LEU A 43 -0.57 -20.33 -2.19
CA LEU A 43 0.45 -19.33 -1.91
C LEU A 43 0.51 -18.26 -3.01
N LYS A 44 0.37 -18.65 -4.28
CA LYS A 44 0.23 -17.70 -5.39
C LYS A 44 -0.98 -16.80 -5.22
N THR A 45 -2.10 -17.36 -4.79
CA THR A 45 -3.32 -16.60 -4.51
C THR A 45 -3.08 -15.56 -3.40
N ALA A 46 -2.47 -15.95 -2.28
CA ALA A 46 -2.13 -15.02 -1.20
C ALA A 46 -1.19 -13.89 -1.67
N ILE A 47 -0.19 -14.21 -2.50
CA ILE A 47 0.74 -13.23 -3.07
C ILE A 47 0.04 -12.30 -4.09
N ASN A 48 -0.92 -12.79 -4.86
CA ASN A 48 -1.77 -11.95 -5.72
C ASN A 48 -2.55 -10.93 -4.90
N TRP A 49 -3.12 -11.32 -3.77
CA TRP A 49 -3.82 -10.39 -2.87
C TRP A 49 -2.87 -9.35 -2.27
N LEU A 50 -1.63 -9.75 -1.95
CA LEU A 50 -0.56 -8.82 -1.54
C LEU A 50 -0.18 -7.82 -2.64
N LEU A 51 -0.14 -8.24 -3.91
CA LEU A 51 0.11 -7.35 -5.05
C LEU A 51 -0.98 -6.30 -5.19
N VAL A 52 -2.25 -6.71 -5.11
CA VAL A 52 -3.38 -5.76 -5.20
C VAL A 52 -3.36 -4.83 -3.99
N SER A 53 -3.05 -5.34 -2.79
CA SER A 53 -2.86 -4.52 -1.59
C SER A 53 -1.77 -3.46 -1.78
N ALA A 54 -0.58 -3.85 -2.26
CA ALA A 54 0.49 -2.90 -2.59
C ALA A 54 0.03 -1.84 -3.60
N GLY A 55 -0.76 -2.23 -4.61
CA GLY A 55 -1.41 -1.31 -5.54
C GLY A 55 -2.34 -0.30 -4.87
N CYS A 56 -3.15 -0.73 -3.89
CA CYS A 56 -3.97 0.17 -3.07
C CYS A 56 -3.10 1.16 -2.28
N GLY A 57 -1.97 0.71 -1.73
CA GLY A 57 -1.02 1.58 -1.03
C GLY A 57 -0.41 2.66 -1.94
N VAL A 58 -0.04 2.30 -3.16
CA VAL A 58 0.43 3.26 -4.19
C VAL A 58 -0.68 4.25 -4.55
N ALA A 59 -1.92 3.78 -4.74
CA ALA A 59 -3.06 4.65 -5.02
C ALA A 59 -3.33 5.64 -3.87
N ALA A 60 -3.32 5.18 -2.61
CA ALA A 60 -3.47 6.04 -1.44
C ALA A 60 -2.42 7.17 -1.43
N PHE A 61 -1.17 6.81 -1.75
CA PHE A 61 -0.09 7.78 -1.86
C PHE A 61 -0.29 8.78 -3.01
N LEU A 62 -0.74 8.33 -4.20
CA LEU A 62 -1.03 9.23 -5.31
C LEU A 62 -2.09 10.26 -4.93
N PHE A 63 -3.16 9.84 -4.24
CA PHE A 63 -4.19 10.77 -3.76
C PHE A 63 -3.67 11.74 -2.70
N ARG A 64 -2.74 11.31 -1.84
CA ARG A 64 -2.04 12.20 -0.90
C ARG A 64 -1.24 13.29 -1.63
N VAL A 65 -0.43 12.91 -2.62
CA VAL A 65 0.36 13.87 -3.41
C VAL A 65 -0.55 14.82 -4.22
N LEU A 66 -1.62 14.29 -4.83
CA LEU A 66 -2.60 15.10 -5.57
C LEU A 66 -3.30 16.12 -4.65
N ALA A 67 -3.63 15.72 -3.42
CA ALA A 67 -4.18 16.62 -2.41
C ALA A 67 -3.18 17.71 -1.99
N ASP A 68 -1.90 17.37 -1.84
CA ASP A 68 -0.84 18.31 -1.48
C ASP A 68 -0.56 19.36 -2.56
N ILE A 69 -0.75 19.04 -3.85
CA ILE A 69 -0.55 19.99 -4.97
C ILE A 69 -1.75 20.92 -5.22
N GLY A 70 -2.76 20.91 -4.33
CA GLY A 70 -3.88 21.85 -4.35
C GLY A 70 -5.23 21.25 -4.77
N LEU A 71 -5.30 19.95 -5.08
CA LEU A 71 -6.57 19.27 -5.35
C LEU A 71 -7.19 18.77 -4.04
N LEU A 72 -7.53 19.70 -3.14
CA LEU A 72 -8.04 19.41 -1.78
C LEU A 72 -9.28 18.48 -1.77
N ASN A 73 -10.09 18.50 -2.83
CA ASN A 73 -11.24 17.61 -3.01
C ASN A 73 -10.88 16.13 -3.16
N PHE A 74 -9.60 15.77 -3.29
CA PHE A 74 -9.13 14.40 -3.44
C PHE A 74 -8.59 13.79 -2.12
N LYS A 75 -8.60 14.54 -1.01
CA LYS A 75 -8.11 14.03 0.29
C LYS A 75 -8.82 12.76 0.78
N TRP A 76 -10.09 12.58 0.45
CA TRP A 76 -10.84 11.37 0.83
C TRP A 76 -10.30 10.09 0.17
N GLY A 77 -9.63 10.21 -0.99
CA GLY A 77 -9.09 9.06 -1.71
C GLY A 77 -7.93 8.42 -0.96
N GLU A 78 -7.08 9.20 -0.29
CA GLU A 78 -6.02 8.66 0.58
C GLU A 78 -6.61 7.71 1.62
N SER A 79 -7.63 8.16 2.36
CA SER A 79 -8.32 7.36 3.37
C SER A 79 -9.01 6.13 2.78
N LEU A 80 -9.67 6.27 1.62
CA LEU A 80 -10.35 5.15 0.96
C LEU A 80 -9.37 4.05 0.57
N PHE A 81 -8.25 4.42 -0.06
CA PHE A 81 -7.26 3.43 -0.50
C PHE A 81 -6.45 2.85 0.66
N PHE A 82 -6.22 3.59 1.75
CA PHE A 82 -5.68 3.01 2.98
C PHE A 82 -6.66 2.01 3.63
N LEU A 83 -7.96 2.28 3.61
CA LEU A 83 -8.95 1.33 4.09
C LEU A 83 -8.97 0.05 3.24
N LEU A 84 -8.94 0.19 1.91
CA LEU A 84 -8.83 -0.95 1.01
C LEU A 84 -7.54 -1.74 1.26
N PHE A 85 -6.40 -1.06 1.44
CA PHE A 85 -5.14 -1.69 1.82
C PHE A 85 -5.27 -2.51 3.11
N ALA A 86 -5.89 -1.97 4.15
CA ALA A 86 -6.11 -2.68 5.41
C ALA A 86 -7.00 -3.93 5.22
N VAL A 87 -8.11 -3.81 4.50
CA VAL A 87 -9.00 -4.95 4.18
C VAL A 87 -8.26 -6.04 3.43
N MET A 88 -7.46 -5.67 2.43
CA MET A 88 -6.69 -6.64 1.63
C MET A 88 -5.65 -7.37 2.47
N ASN A 89 -4.98 -6.69 3.40
CA ASN A 89 -4.04 -7.33 4.33
C ASN A 89 -4.74 -8.31 5.28
N LEU A 90 -5.96 -8.02 5.73
CA LEU A 90 -6.74 -8.96 6.54
C LEU A 90 -7.09 -10.24 5.75
N LEU A 91 -7.48 -10.08 4.49
CA LEU A 91 -7.76 -11.23 3.59
C LEU A 91 -6.50 -12.07 3.35
N VAL A 92 -5.36 -11.42 3.15
CA VAL A 92 -4.05 -12.09 3.04
C VAL A 92 -3.72 -12.85 4.30
N ALA A 93 -3.83 -12.23 5.48
CA ALA A 93 -3.55 -12.87 6.76
C ALA A 93 -4.40 -14.13 6.97
N TRP A 94 -5.70 -14.05 6.66
CA TRP A 94 -6.59 -15.20 6.71
C TRP A 94 -6.19 -16.32 5.75
N LYS A 95 -5.77 -15.98 4.52
CA LYS A 95 -5.25 -16.97 3.56
C LYS A 95 -3.96 -17.63 4.06
N PHE A 96 -3.04 -16.87 4.64
CA PHE A 96 -1.82 -17.44 5.22
C PHE A 96 -2.10 -18.37 6.40
N LEU A 97 -3.06 -18.02 7.28
CA LEU A 97 -3.48 -18.91 8.37
C LEU A 97 -3.99 -20.25 7.82
N LYS A 98 -4.84 -20.23 6.80
CA LYS A 98 -5.32 -21.46 6.14
C LYS A 98 -4.20 -22.30 5.52
N ILE A 99 -3.22 -21.65 4.90
CA ILE A 99 -2.04 -22.35 4.34
C ILE A 99 -1.26 -23.03 5.47
N ILE A 100 -1.03 -22.34 6.58
CA ILE A 100 -0.28 -22.88 7.73
C ILE A 100 -1.02 -24.06 8.37
N GLU A 101 -2.35 -23.95 8.55
CA GLU A 101 -3.18 -25.05 9.06
C GLU A 101 -3.14 -26.27 8.14
N GLY A 102 -3.20 -26.07 6.82
CA GLY A 102 -3.12 -27.15 5.84
C GLY A 102 -1.75 -27.83 5.75
N VAL A 103 -0.67 -27.20 6.21
CA VAL A 103 0.67 -27.81 6.30
C VAL A 103 0.87 -28.56 7.62
N LYS A 104 0.11 -28.22 8.67
CA LYS A 104 0.19 -28.89 9.97
C LYS A 104 -0.67 -30.15 10.09
N ALA A 105 -1.65 -30.33 9.19
CA ALA A 105 -2.51 -31.51 9.11
C ALA A 105 -1.83 -32.65 8.33
#